data_AF-A0A2P7SQX3-F1
#
_entry.id   AF-A0A2P7SQX3-F1
#
_cell.length_a   1.000
_cell.length_b   1.000
_cell.length_c   1.000
_cell.angle_alpha   90.00
_cell.angle_beta   90.00
_cell.angle_gamma   90.00
#
_symmetry.space_group_name_H-M   'P 1'
#
loop_
_entity.id
_entity.type
_entity.pdbx_description
1 polymer ?
#
loop_
_entity_poly.entity_id
_entity_poly.type
_entity_poly.pdbx_seq_one_letter_code
_entity_poly.pdbx_strand_id
1 'polypeptide(L)'
;MIARASGAVMLDADWATFTLAAVTAAAGLWRYWRNSGQASAIKAADEMEKFHTDRSVSIAERLLDYSTCYIGYEKLSGGVEKIKIEPQDFHLALRHHSVRRKEVPGYDPEKDIFAKTTPEGNYDPQYVFSGREHYVRDVFDRFLGRLERIEALISKEVIAPEDFADHFSYWLKVIGDPKGPQTQFSADKRKTLLDYINRYEFNGVIRLFARYGMDISRPVA
;
A
#
# COMPACT_ATOMS: atom_id res chain seq x y z
N MET A 1 52.93 -71.24 -10.76
CA MET A 1 53.48 -69.86 -10.69
C MET A 1 52.67 -69.02 -11.67
N ILE A 2 51.57 -68.43 -11.22
CA ILE A 2 50.67 -67.60 -12.05
C ILE A 2 50.70 -66.20 -11.43
N ALA A 3 51.38 -65.28 -12.08
CA ALA A 3 51.51 -63.89 -11.63
C ALA A 3 50.39 -63.03 -12.24
N ARG A 4 49.75 -62.26 -11.37
CA ARG A 4 48.75 -61.21 -11.65
C ARG A 4 49.25 -60.21 -12.70
N ALA A 5 48.35 -59.81 -13.59
CA ALA A 5 48.36 -58.49 -14.20
C ALA A 5 46.99 -57.84 -13.96
N SER A 6 46.90 -57.04 -12.90
CA SER A 6 45.81 -56.07 -12.70
C SER A 6 46.29 -54.74 -13.26
N GLY A 7 46.01 -54.50 -14.54
CA GLY A 7 46.25 -53.23 -15.20
C GLY A 7 45.08 -52.28 -14.92
N ALA A 8 45.38 -51.18 -14.24
CA ALA A 8 44.45 -50.10 -13.95
C ALA A 8 43.96 -49.44 -15.25
N VAL A 9 42.63 -49.40 -15.43
CA VAL A 9 41.96 -48.50 -16.37
C VAL A 9 40.86 -47.80 -15.59
N MET A 10 41.23 -46.72 -14.90
CA MET A 10 40.27 -45.77 -14.35
C MET A 10 41.08 -44.55 -13.95
N LEU A 11 40.95 -43.46 -14.72
CA LEU A 11 41.21 -42.05 -14.37
C LEU A 11 41.52 -41.27 -15.67
N ASP A 12 40.54 -41.14 -16.56
CA ASP A 12 40.60 -40.16 -17.66
C ASP A 12 39.21 -39.63 -18.06
N ALA A 13 38.16 -40.37 -17.72
CA ALA A 13 36.80 -39.86 -17.74
C ALA A 13 36.47 -39.28 -16.36
N ASP A 14 36.66 -37.96 -16.15
CA ASP A 14 35.74 -37.20 -15.27
C ASP A 14 35.93 -35.68 -15.26
N TRP A 15 37.06 -35.13 -15.73
CA TRP A 15 37.25 -33.67 -15.76
C TRP A 15 36.43 -32.94 -16.83
N ALA A 16 36.28 -33.57 -18.00
CA ALA A 16 35.46 -33.03 -19.09
C ALA A 16 33.95 -33.04 -18.75
N THR A 17 33.50 -34.07 -18.02
CA THR A 17 32.10 -34.21 -17.58
C THR A 17 31.77 -33.22 -16.47
N PHE A 18 32.68 -33.04 -15.50
CA PHE A 18 32.54 -32.04 -14.43
C PHE A 18 32.52 -30.60 -14.95
N THR A 19 33.39 -30.26 -15.91
CA THR A 19 33.44 -28.91 -16.48
C THR A 19 32.19 -28.58 -17.30
N LEU A 20 31.67 -29.53 -18.09
CA LEU A 20 30.42 -29.33 -18.83
C LEU A 20 29.22 -29.15 -17.90
N ALA A 21 29.12 -29.95 -16.83
CA ALA A 21 28.05 -29.83 -15.85
C ALA A 21 28.06 -28.47 -15.12
N ALA A 22 29.24 -27.97 -14.74
CA ALA A 22 29.40 -26.68 -14.06
C ALA A 22 29.01 -25.49 -14.97
N VAL A 23 29.41 -25.51 -16.25
CA VAL A 23 29.04 -24.46 -17.22
C VAL A 23 27.54 -24.45 -17.48
N THR A 24 26.91 -25.63 -17.58
CA THR A 24 25.47 -25.75 -17.82
C THR A 24 24.66 -25.27 -16.60
N ALA A 25 25.11 -25.58 -15.38
CA ALA A 25 24.51 -25.09 -14.15
C ALA A 25 24.65 -23.56 -14.01
N ALA A 26 25.81 -23.00 -14.32
CA ALA A 26 26.04 -21.55 -14.30
C ALA A 26 25.20 -20.81 -15.34
N ALA A 27 25.09 -21.35 -16.57
CA ALA A 27 24.23 -20.78 -17.61
C ALA A 27 22.74 -20.88 -17.25
N GLY A 28 22.33 -21.98 -16.61
CA GLY A 28 20.98 -22.15 -16.07
C GLY A 28 20.65 -21.14 -14.98
N LEU A 29 21.57 -20.93 -14.02
CA LEU A 29 21.46 -19.93 -12.96
C LEU A 29 21.43 -18.51 -13.53
N TRP A 30 22.30 -18.18 -14.48
CA TRP A 30 22.31 -16.88 -15.14
C TRP A 30 21.02 -16.60 -15.91
N ARG A 31 20.51 -17.58 -16.65
CA ARG A 31 19.25 -17.46 -17.38
C ARG A 31 18.06 -17.38 -16.43
N TYR A 32 18.09 -18.11 -15.31
CA TYR A 32 17.11 -18.00 -14.24
C TYR A 32 17.14 -16.61 -13.58
N TRP A 33 18.32 -16.07 -13.28
CA TRP A 33 18.50 -14.72 -12.74
C TRP A 33 18.01 -13.64 -13.72
N ARG A 34 18.34 -13.78 -15.01
CA ARG A 34 17.87 -12.84 -16.04
C ARG A 34 16.36 -12.92 -16.24
N ASN A 35 15.80 -14.13 -16.31
CA ASN A 35 14.36 -14.33 -16.47
C ASN A 35 13.57 -13.90 -15.22
N SER A 36 14.11 -14.15 -14.03
CA SER A 36 13.50 -13.70 -12.76
C SER A 36 13.59 -12.18 -12.62
N GLY A 37 14.68 -11.55 -13.08
CA GLY A 37 14.79 -10.09 -13.18
C GLY A 37 13.73 -9.50 -14.13
N GLN A 38 13.57 -10.07 -15.33
CA GLN A 38 12.53 -9.64 -16.27
C GLN A 38 11.11 -9.84 -15.72
N ALA A 39 10.83 -10.99 -15.10
CA ALA A 39 9.53 -11.25 -14.48
C ALA A 39 9.22 -10.29 -13.32
N SER A 40 10.25 -9.90 -12.57
CA SER A 40 10.12 -8.95 -11.46
C SER A 40 9.90 -7.51 -11.97
N ALA A 41 10.62 -7.10 -13.01
CA ALA A 41 10.42 -5.81 -13.67
C ALA A 41 9.01 -5.70 -14.30
N ILE A 42 8.49 -6.77 -14.90
CA ILE A 42 7.12 -6.81 -15.41
C ILE A 42 6.11 -6.65 -14.27
N LYS A 43 6.31 -7.36 -13.14
CA LYS A 43 5.43 -7.23 -11.96
C LYS A 43 5.48 -5.82 -11.36
N ALA A 44 6.65 -5.19 -11.35
CA ALA A 44 6.79 -3.80 -10.93
C ALA A 44 6.02 -2.84 -11.82
N ALA A 45 6.22 -2.93 -13.14
CA ALA A 45 5.54 -2.08 -14.10
C ALA A 45 4.01 -2.26 -14.02
N ASP A 46 3.54 -3.51 -13.94
CA ASP A 46 2.13 -3.84 -13.77
C ASP A 46 1.56 -3.29 -12.45
N GLU A 47 2.30 -3.33 -11.34
CA GLU A 47 1.84 -2.74 -10.08
C GLU A 47 1.79 -1.21 -10.14
N MET A 48 2.75 -0.56 -10.81
CA MET A 48 2.74 0.90 -11.00
C MET A 48 1.60 1.36 -11.92
N GLU A 49 1.36 0.63 -13.01
CA GLU A 49 0.22 0.87 -13.90
C GLU A 49 -1.10 0.69 -13.16
N LYS A 50 -1.23 -0.41 -12.39
CA LYS A 50 -2.41 -0.66 -11.54
C LYS A 50 -2.60 0.41 -10.49
N PHE A 51 -1.53 0.95 -9.91
CA PHE A 51 -1.63 2.04 -8.95
C PHE A 51 -2.35 3.25 -9.56
N HIS A 52 -1.89 3.72 -10.72
CA HIS A 52 -2.43 4.92 -11.36
C HIS A 52 -3.81 4.71 -12.01
N THR A 53 -4.14 3.47 -12.38
CA THR A 53 -5.45 3.14 -12.98
C THR A 53 -6.51 2.74 -11.94
N ASP A 54 -6.12 2.47 -10.69
CA ASP A 54 -7.05 2.13 -9.62
C ASP A 54 -7.87 3.36 -9.22
N ARG A 55 -9.18 3.28 -9.48
CA ARG A 55 -10.13 4.34 -9.11
C ARG A 55 -10.07 4.69 -7.62
N SER A 56 -9.83 3.72 -6.76
CA SER A 56 -9.75 3.92 -5.30
C SER A 56 -8.55 4.78 -4.94
N VAL A 57 -7.41 4.55 -5.59
CA VAL A 57 -6.21 5.37 -5.43
C VAL A 57 -6.51 6.82 -5.85
N SER A 58 -7.07 7.03 -7.04
CA SER A 58 -7.40 8.38 -7.51
C SER A 58 -8.39 9.11 -6.58
N ILE A 59 -9.34 8.38 -5.98
CA ILE A 59 -10.25 8.95 -4.98
C ILE A 59 -9.49 9.32 -3.69
N ALA A 60 -8.60 8.45 -3.19
CA ALA A 60 -7.79 8.72 -2.01
C ALA A 60 -6.91 9.96 -2.22
N GLU A 61 -6.21 10.04 -3.35
CA GLU A 61 -5.41 11.21 -3.77
C GLU A 61 -6.25 12.50 -3.76
N ARG A 62 -7.45 12.48 -4.34
CA ARG A 62 -8.36 13.64 -4.30
C ARG A 62 -8.83 14.00 -2.89
N LEU A 63 -9.00 13.01 -2.01
CA LEU A 63 -9.36 13.25 -0.61
C LEU A 63 -8.17 13.79 0.19
N LEU A 64 -6.93 13.52 -0.22
CA LEU A 64 -5.72 14.09 0.35
C LEU A 64 -5.53 15.54 -0.11
N ASP A 65 -5.70 15.83 -1.40
CA ASP A 65 -5.44 17.16 -1.97
C ASP A 65 -6.43 18.25 -1.52
N TYR A 66 -7.70 17.89 -1.39
CA TYR A 66 -8.78 18.85 -1.19
C TYR A 66 -9.38 18.75 0.21
N SER A 67 -9.68 19.91 0.80
CA SER A 67 -10.42 19.99 2.07
C SER A 67 -11.86 19.50 1.89
N THR A 68 -12.45 19.77 0.72
CA THR A 68 -13.80 19.36 0.35
C THR A 68 -13.80 18.93 -1.12
N CYS A 69 -14.37 17.77 -1.44
CA CYS A 69 -14.47 17.32 -2.83
C CYS A 69 -15.70 16.43 -3.07
N TYR A 70 -16.00 16.18 -4.34
CA TYR A 70 -17.03 15.23 -4.74
C TYR A 70 -16.43 13.92 -5.23
N ILE A 71 -16.90 12.80 -4.69
CA ILE A 71 -16.49 11.46 -5.10
C ILE A 71 -17.69 10.66 -5.61
N GLY A 72 -17.44 9.67 -6.46
CA GLY A 72 -18.48 8.75 -6.92
C GLY A 72 -18.55 7.54 -5.98
N TYR A 73 -19.56 7.49 -5.13
CA TYR A 73 -19.89 6.39 -4.23
C TYR A 73 -20.61 5.27 -4.97
N GLU A 74 -20.04 4.07 -4.94
CA GLU A 74 -20.69 2.87 -5.50
C GLU A 74 -21.62 2.27 -4.46
N LYS A 75 -22.93 2.33 -4.75
CA LYS A 75 -23.94 1.76 -3.85
C LYS A 75 -23.89 0.23 -3.92
N LEU A 76 -24.18 -0.41 -2.79
CA LEU A 76 -24.33 -1.88 -2.74
C LEU A 76 -25.42 -2.40 -3.69
N SER A 77 -26.46 -1.59 -3.93
CA SER A 77 -27.54 -1.89 -4.88
C SER A 77 -27.12 -1.75 -6.36
N GLY A 78 -25.87 -1.37 -6.63
CA GLY A 78 -25.41 -0.94 -7.94
C GLY A 78 -25.66 0.55 -8.20
N GLY A 79 -24.93 1.08 -9.18
CA GLY A 79 -24.96 2.50 -9.56
C GLY A 79 -23.94 3.36 -8.81
N VAL A 80 -23.68 4.55 -9.35
CA VAL A 80 -22.74 5.52 -8.79
C VAL A 80 -23.50 6.77 -8.37
N GLU A 81 -23.39 7.12 -7.09
CA GLU A 81 -23.91 8.37 -6.53
C GLU A 81 -22.77 9.36 -6.31
N LYS A 82 -22.96 10.61 -6.73
CA LYS A 82 -22.01 11.67 -6.43
C LYS A 82 -22.24 12.19 -5.01
N ILE A 83 -21.29 11.97 -4.10
CA ILE A 83 -21.37 12.46 -2.72
C ILE A 83 -20.31 13.55 -2.49
N LYS A 84 -20.66 14.56 -1.70
CA LYS A 84 -19.72 15.58 -1.22
C LYS A 84 -19.08 15.07 0.06
N ILE A 85 -17.75 15.16 0.16
CA ILE A 85 -16.99 14.82 1.35
C ILE A 85 -16.38 16.11 1.90
N GLU A 86 -16.74 16.43 3.13
CA GLU A 86 -16.20 17.54 3.92
C GLU A 86 -15.16 17.02 4.94
N PRO A 87 -14.42 17.90 5.64
CA PRO A 87 -13.42 17.46 6.61
C PRO A 87 -13.97 16.54 7.71
N GLN A 88 -15.16 16.84 8.25
CA GLN A 88 -15.81 15.98 9.25
C GLN A 88 -16.06 14.57 8.71
N ASP A 89 -16.52 14.45 7.46
CA ASP A 89 -16.80 13.15 6.83
C ASP A 89 -15.54 12.30 6.72
N PHE A 90 -14.40 12.93 6.43
CA PHE A 90 -13.10 12.25 6.43
C PHE A 90 -12.75 11.70 7.82
N HIS A 91 -12.92 12.52 8.87
CA HIS A 91 -12.68 12.10 10.25
C HIS A 91 -13.62 10.98 10.70
N LEU A 92 -14.90 11.08 10.34
CA LEU A 92 -15.89 10.05 10.62
C LEU A 92 -15.52 8.73 9.94
N ALA A 93 -15.23 8.74 8.64
CA ALA A 93 -14.88 7.53 7.91
C ALA A 93 -13.63 6.84 8.47
N LEU A 94 -12.55 7.60 8.70
CA LEU A 94 -11.26 7.05 9.12
C LEU A 94 -11.07 6.97 10.63
N ARG A 95 -12.12 7.16 11.45
CA ARG A 95 -12.00 6.93 12.89
C ARG A 95 -11.76 5.45 13.20
N HIS A 96 -11.09 5.17 14.30
CA HIS A 96 -11.03 3.79 14.82
C HIS A 96 -12.41 3.32 15.28
N HIS A 97 -12.71 2.03 15.15
CA HIS A 97 -14.03 1.47 15.49
C HIS A 97 -14.41 1.61 16.98
N SER A 98 -13.43 1.87 17.86
CA SER A 98 -13.67 2.15 19.28
C SER A 98 -13.91 3.64 19.59
N VAL A 99 -13.74 4.54 18.63
CA VAL A 99 -13.92 5.99 18.80
C VAL A 99 -15.36 6.34 18.47
N ARG A 100 -16.02 7.08 19.37
CA ARG A 100 -17.40 7.49 19.13
C ARG A 100 -17.45 8.55 18.04
N ARG A 101 -18.50 8.50 17.23
CA ARG A 101 -18.85 9.51 16.23
C ARG A 101 -18.75 10.94 16.79
N LYS A 102 -19.28 11.20 17.98
CA LYS A 102 -19.21 12.52 18.63
C LYS A 102 -17.82 12.96 19.12
N GLU A 103 -16.84 12.07 19.13
CA GLU A 103 -15.47 12.33 19.60
C GLU A 103 -14.52 12.70 18.46
N VAL A 104 -14.99 12.67 17.19
CA VAL A 104 -14.14 13.06 16.06
C VAL A 104 -13.91 14.57 16.00
N PRO A 105 -12.77 15.05 15.47
CA PRO A 105 -12.51 16.48 15.31
C PRO A 105 -13.60 17.21 14.52
N GLY A 106 -14.07 18.33 15.06
CA GLY A 106 -15.04 19.20 14.40
C GLY A 106 -16.44 18.62 14.24
N TYR A 107 -16.78 17.57 15.01
CA TYR A 107 -18.09 16.92 14.91
C TYR A 107 -19.26 17.89 15.16
N ASP A 108 -20.11 17.99 14.14
CA ASP A 108 -21.39 18.68 14.15
C ASP A 108 -22.49 17.68 13.72
N PRO A 109 -23.44 17.34 14.61
CA PRO A 109 -24.49 16.35 14.30
C PRO A 109 -25.40 16.79 13.14
N GLU A 110 -25.55 18.09 12.90
CA GLU A 110 -26.39 18.60 11.81
C GLU A 110 -25.72 18.44 10.43
N LYS A 111 -24.39 18.33 10.41
CA LYS A 111 -23.57 18.11 9.21
C LYS A 111 -23.23 16.66 8.97
N ASP A 112 -23.59 15.76 9.88
CA ASP A 112 -23.31 14.34 9.74
C ASP A 112 -24.20 13.71 8.66
N ILE A 113 -23.70 13.69 7.43
CA ILE A 113 -24.40 13.12 6.27
C ILE A 113 -24.51 11.60 6.35
N PHE A 114 -23.76 10.95 7.25
CA PHE A 114 -23.70 9.51 7.39
C PHE A 114 -24.70 8.97 8.40
N ALA A 115 -24.96 9.72 9.47
CA ALA A 115 -25.91 9.35 10.52
C ALA A 115 -27.28 8.95 9.94
N LYS A 116 -27.76 9.70 8.94
CA LYS A 116 -29.04 9.46 8.23
C LYS A 116 -29.10 8.17 7.42
N THR A 117 -27.95 7.54 7.17
CA THR A 117 -27.81 6.31 6.35
C THR A 117 -27.34 5.11 7.18
N THR A 118 -27.33 5.24 8.51
CA THR A 118 -26.95 4.18 9.42
C THR A 118 -28.08 3.14 9.50
N PRO A 119 -27.81 1.83 9.43
CA PRO A 119 -28.85 0.81 9.54
C PRO A 119 -29.64 0.95 10.84
N GLU A 120 -30.98 0.88 10.74
CA GLU A 120 -31.84 0.80 11.93
C GLU A 120 -31.61 -0.55 12.63
N GLY A 121 -31.36 -0.53 13.95
CA GLY A 121 -31.10 -1.74 14.74
C GLY A 121 -30.75 -1.44 16.20
N ASN A 122 -30.53 -2.49 17.00
CA ASN A 122 -30.14 -2.41 18.42
C ASN A 122 -28.65 -2.08 18.64
N TYR A 123 -28.06 -1.26 17.76
CA TYR A 123 -26.67 -0.84 17.86
C TYR A 123 -26.58 0.61 18.35
N ASP A 124 -25.55 0.93 19.12
CA ASP A 124 -25.27 2.33 19.47
C ASP A 124 -24.77 3.07 18.21
N PRO A 125 -25.53 4.05 17.69
CA PRO A 125 -25.18 4.76 16.45
C PRO A 125 -23.85 5.52 16.54
N GLN A 126 -23.31 5.72 17.75
CA GLN A 126 -21.99 6.30 17.96
C GLN A 126 -20.85 5.41 17.45
N TYR A 127 -21.05 4.10 17.35
CA TYR A 127 -20.03 3.14 16.91
C TYR A 127 -20.29 2.58 15.51
N VAL A 128 -21.48 2.78 14.95
CA VAL A 128 -21.83 2.23 13.64
C VAL A 128 -21.32 3.13 12.52
N PHE A 129 -20.75 2.50 11.50
CA PHE A 129 -20.37 3.12 10.24
C PHE A 129 -21.48 2.91 9.21
N SER A 130 -21.81 3.97 8.49
CA SER A 130 -22.68 3.93 7.32
C SER A 130 -21.96 3.28 6.13
N GLY A 131 -22.74 2.90 5.10
CA GLY A 131 -22.17 2.38 3.85
C GLY A 131 -21.25 3.38 3.13
N ARG A 132 -21.48 4.68 3.29
CA ARG A 132 -20.61 5.73 2.72
C ARG A 132 -19.28 5.84 3.47
N GLU A 133 -19.31 5.69 4.80
CA GLU A 133 -18.08 5.65 5.59
C GLU A 133 -17.25 4.42 5.26
N HIS A 134 -17.88 3.25 5.17
CA HIS A 134 -17.21 2.03 4.72
C HIS A 134 -16.55 2.22 3.35
N TYR A 135 -17.23 2.87 2.40
CA TYR A 135 -16.64 3.13 1.08
C TYR A 135 -15.38 4.02 1.15
N VAL A 136 -15.40 5.10 1.94
CA VAL A 136 -14.21 5.95 2.11
C VAL A 136 -13.08 5.18 2.79
N ARG A 137 -13.39 4.30 3.75
CA ARG A 137 -12.40 3.42 4.38
C ARG A 137 -11.80 2.44 3.36
N ASP A 138 -12.63 1.75 2.59
CA ASP A 138 -12.19 0.81 1.55
C ASP A 138 -11.28 1.50 0.52
N VAL A 139 -11.59 2.76 0.18
CA VAL A 139 -10.75 3.60 -0.67
C VAL A 139 -9.35 3.76 -0.07
N PHE A 140 -9.25 4.10 1.21
CA PHE A 140 -7.96 4.25 1.88
C PHE A 140 -7.26 2.92 2.13
N ASP A 141 -7.98 1.85 2.47
CA ASP A 141 -7.41 0.51 2.66
C ASP A 141 -6.77 0.01 1.35
N ARG A 142 -7.42 0.24 0.21
CA ARG A 142 -6.84 -0.09 -1.11
C ARG A 142 -5.62 0.76 -1.44
N PHE A 143 -5.69 2.07 -1.19
CA PHE A 143 -4.56 2.99 -1.39
C PHE A 143 -3.35 2.59 -0.53
N LEU A 144 -3.55 2.40 0.78
CA LEU A 144 -2.50 2.00 1.71
C LEU A 144 -1.96 0.60 1.39
N GLY A 145 -2.83 -0.36 1.06
CA GLY A 145 -2.40 -1.70 0.65
C GLY A 145 -1.59 -1.72 -0.65
N ARG A 146 -1.83 -0.79 -1.58
CA ARG A 146 -0.96 -0.58 -2.75
C ARG A 146 0.42 -0.08 -2.33
N LEU A 147 0.49 0.91 -1.42
CA LEU A 147 1.77 1.39 -0.88
C LEU A 147 2.55 0.28 -0.16
N GLU A 148 1.88 -0.62 0.58
CA GLU A 148 2.55 -1.77 1.19
C GLU A 148 3.15 -2.74 0.17
N ARG A 149 2.45 -2.99 -0.94
CA ARG A 149 2.98 -3.80 -2.05
C ARG A 149 4.20 -3.16 -2.67
N ILE A 150 4.18 -1.84 -2.85
CA ILE A 150 5.32 -1.10 -3.37
C ILE A 150 6.52 -1.21 -2.43
N GLU A 151 6.34 -1.00 -1.12
CA GLU A 151 7.43 -1.22 -0.15
C GLU A 151 7.96 -2.66 -0.21
N ALA A 152 7.07 -3.64 -0.38
CA ALA A 152 7.50 -5.03 -0.55
C ALA A 152 8.33 -5.24 -1.82
N LEU A 153 8.02 -4.55 -2.93
CA LEU A 153 8.83 -4.59 -4.16
C LEU A 153 10.20 -3.91 -3.95
N ILE A 154 10.25 -2.75 -3.31
CA ILE A 154 11.50 -2.04 -2.98
C ILE A 154 12.37 -2.92 -2.07
N SER A 155 11.79 -3.48 -1.02
CA SER A 155 12.50 -4.33 -0.03
C SER A 155 13.11 -5.60 -0.63
N LYS A 156 12.57 -6.06 -1.76
CA LYS A 156 13.05 -7.23 -2.51
C LYS A 156 13.93 -6.85 -3.70
N GLU A 157 14.34 -5.58 -3.78
CA GLU A 157 15.18 -5.03 -4.85
C GLU A 157 14.57 -5.24 -6.26
N VAL A 158 13.25 -5.31 -6.33
CA VAL A 158 12.51 -5.45 -7.60
C VAL A 158 12.40 -4.10 -8.32
N ILE A 159 12.27 -3.02 -7.55
CA ILE A 159 12.35 -1.63 -8.01
C ILE A 159 13.36 -0.88 -7.16
N ALA A 160 14.03 0.11 -7.75
CA ALA A 160 14.88 1.00 -6.98
C ALA A 160 14.00 1.96 -6.16
N PRO A 161 14.40 2.35 -4.93
CA PRO A 161 13.70 3.39 -4.17
C PRO A 161 13.51 4.69 -4.96
N GLU A 162 14.51 5.07 -5.76
CA GLU A 162 14.51 6.30 -6.54
C GLU A 162 13.40 6.31 -7.60
N ASP A 163 13.15 5.18 -8.27
CA ASP A 163 12.10 5.03 -9.28
C ASP A 163 10.70 5.30 -8.69
N PHE A 164 10.49 4.96 -7.42
CA PHE A 164 9.24 5.27 -6.72
C PHE A 164 9.17 6.74 -6.27
N ALA A 165 10.28 7.28 -5.77
CA ALA A 165 10.34 8.63 -5.22
C ALA A 165 9.90 9.69 -6.24
N ASP A 166 10.29 9.54 -7.50
CA ASP A 166 9.96 10.50 -8.56
C ASP A 166 8.45 10.62 -8.79
N HIS A 167 7.70 9.52 -8.66
CA HIS A 167 6.25 9.51 -8.88
C HIS A 167 5.44 9.82 -7.63
N PHE A 168 5.96 9.49 -6.44
CA PHE A 168 5.17 9.51 -5.20
C PHE A 168 5.69 10.47 -4.12
N SER A 169 6.78 11.19 -4.38
CA SER A 169 7.36 12.16 -3.42
C SER A 169 6.35 13.21 -2.95
N TYR A 170 5.40 13.61 -3.80
CA TYR A 170 4.35 14.54 -3.42
C TYR A 170 3.48 13.97 -2.28
N TRP A 171 2.92 12.78 -2.46
CA TRP A 171 2.04 12.16 -1.46
C TRP A 171 2.77 11.78 -0.17
N LEU A 172 4.03 11.34 -0.28
CA LEU A 172 4.87 11.12 0.89
C LEU A 172 4.99 12.42 1.71
N LYS A 173 5.27 13.56 1.07
CA LYS A 173 5.36 14.85 1.78
C LYS A 173 4.01 15.31 2.33
N VAL A 174 2.92 15.18 1.57
CA VAL A 174 1.57 15.55 2.00
C VAL A 174 1.13 14.79 3.25
N ILE A 175 1.45 13.50 3.34
CA ILE A 175 1.06 12.67 4.48
C ILE A 175 2.09 12.78 5.62
N GLY A 176 3.37 12.59 5.30
CA GLY A 176 4.44 12.31 6.27
C GLY A 176 5.27 13.51 6.71
N ASP A 177 5.26 14.62 5.97
CA ASP A 177 6.00 15.84 6.34
C ASP A 177 5.06 16.95 6.82
N PRO A 178 5.00 17.26 8.14
CA PRO A 178 4.18 18.35 8.67
C PRO A 178 4.52 19.73 8.07
N LYS A 179 5.74 19.89 7.53
CA LYS A 179 6.22 21.08 6.83
C LYS A 179 6.19 20.92 5.31
N GLY A 180 5.51 19.88 4.83
CA GLY A 180 5.36 19.55 3.42
C GLY A 180 4.65 20.67 2.64
N PRO A 181 4.27 20.39 1.37
CA PRO A 181 3.65 21.40 0.51
C PRO A 181 2.43 22.04 1.19
N GLN A 182 2.24 23.33 0.95
CA GLN A 182 1.04 24.05 1.39
C GLN A 182 -0.16 23.50 0.60
N THR A 183 -0.84 22.51 1.16
CA THR A 183 -2.03 21.88 0.57
C THR A 183 -3.26 22.18 1.41
N GLN A 184 -4.44 21.79 0.92
CA GLN A 184 -5.67 21.87 1.71
C GLN A 184 -5.82 20.68 2.70
N PHE A 185 -4.79 19.84 2.83
CA PHE A 185 -4.74 18.74 3.77
C PHE A 185 -4.39 19.26 5.17
N SER A 186 -5.42 19.49 5.99
CA SER A 186 -5.25 20.05 7.33
C SER A 186 -4.42 19.14 8.24
N ALA A 187 -3.82 19.74 9.28
CA ALA A 187 -3.10 19.00 10.32
C ALA A 187 -3.99 17.95 11.00
N ASP A 188 -5.27 18.24 11.22
CA ASP A 188 -6.22 17.28 11.79
C ASP A 188 -6.48 16.10 10.87
N LYS A 189 -6.68 16.33 9.56
CA LYS A 189 -6.89 15.23 8.59
C LYS A 189 -5.66 14.35 8.51
N ARG A 190 -4.47 14.95 8.53
CA ARG A 190 -3.20 14.24 8.62
C ARG A 190 -3.13 13.39 9.90
N LYS A 191 -3.42 13.97 11.07
CA LYS A 191 -3.45 13.25 12.34
C LYS A 191 -4.41 12.06 12.31
N THR A 192 -5.62 12.22 11.75
CA THR A 192 -6.57 11.12 11.57
C THR A 192 -6.04 10.01 10.67
N LEU A 193 -5.47 10.36 9.52
CA LEU A 193 -4.92 9.35 8.61
C LEU A 193 -3.73 8.61 9.25
N LEU A 194 -2.87 9.33 9.97
CA LEU A 194 -1.74 8.72 10.67
C LEU A 194 -2.22 7.80 11.82
N ASP A 195 -3.22 8.20 12.60
CA ASP A 195 -3.83 7.34 13.62
C ASP A 195 -4.46 6.08 12.98
N TYR A 196 -5.13 6.24 11.83
CA TYR A 196 -5.66 5.13 11.05
C TYR A 196 -4.56 4.14 10.63
N ILE A 197 -3.50 4.65 10.00
CA ILE A 197 -2.34 3.84 9.56
C ILE A 197 -1.74 3.05 10.72
N ASN A 198 -1.55 3.70 11.88
CA ASN A 198 -0.92 3.07 13.04
C ASN A 198 -1.84 2.06 13.72
N ARG A 199 -3.12 2.38 13.93
CA ARG A 199 -4.06 1.47 14.63
C ARG A 199 -4.42 0.23 13.83
N TYR A 200 -4.45 0.34 12.51
CA TYR A 200 -4.72 -0.79 11.60
C TYR A 200 -3.43 -1.46 11.10
N GLU A 201 -2.27 -1.10 11.67
CA GLU A 201 -0.99 -1.78 11.47
C GLU A 201 -0.56 -1.91 10.00
N PHE A 202 -0.72 -0.83 9.21
CA PHE A 202 -0.19 -0.74 7.85
C PHE A 202 1.35 -0.59 7.87
N ASN A 203 2.01 -1.62 8.38
CA ASN A 203 3.44 -1.66 8.69
C ASN A 203 4.31 -1.48 7.44
N GLY A 204 3.85 -1.92 6.27
CA GLY A 204 4.51 -1.66 5.00
C GLY A 204 4.53 -0.16 4.68
N VAL A 205 3.45 0.56 4.96
CA VAL A 205 3.37 2.01 4.78
C VAL A 205 4.32 2.70 5.76
N ILE A 206 4.33 2.31 7.02
CA ILE A 206 5.25 2.89 8.03
C ILE A 206 6.71 2.73 7.58
N ARG A 207 7.11 1.54 7.13
CA ARG A 207 8.46 1.30 6.60
C ARG A 207 8.76 2.12 5.34
N LEU A 208 7.79 2.23 4.44
CA LEU A 208 7.93 3.05 3.23
C LEU A 208 8.23 4.50 3.58
N PHE A 209 7.49 5.09 4.51
CA PHE A 209 7.72 6.48 4.93
C PHE A 209 9.07 6.63 5.63
N ALA A 210 9.43 5.69 6.51
CA ALA A 210 10.73 5.69 7.19
C ALA A 210 11.91 5.63 6.20
N ARG A 211 11.77 4.88 5.09
CA ARG A 211 12.75 4.82 4.00
C ARG A 211 13.03 6.18 3.38
N TYR A 212 12.04 7.07 3.33
CA TYR A 212 12.19 8.45 2.83
C TYR A 212 12.39 9.48 3.95
N GLY A 213 12.83 9.04 5.14
CA GLY A 213 13.18 9.91 6.25
C GLY A 213 11.97 10.50 7.01
N MET A 214 10.78 9.91 6.85
CA MET A 214 9.55 10.37 7.51
C MET A 214 9.12 9.35 8.57
N ASP A 215 9.20 9.73 9.85
CA ASP A 215 8.71 8.87 10.95
C ASP A 215 7.22 9.12 11.19
N ILE A 216 6.39 8.24 10.63
CA ILE A 216 4.93 8.26 10.82
C ILE A 216 4.45 7.23 11.86
N SER A 217 5.37 6.54 12.54
CA SER A 217 5.03 5.50 13.53
C SER A 217 4.54 6.07 14.87
N ARG A 218 4.78 7.37 15.09
CA ARG A 218 4.42 8.05 16.33
C ARG A 218 2.98 8.53 16.25
N PRO A 219 2.17 8.31 17.30
CA PRO A 219 0.90 9.01 17.41
C PRO A 219 1.20 10.51 17.42
N VAL A 220 0.53 11.25 16.53
CA VAL A 220 0.60 12.72 16.55
C VAL A 220 -0.03 13.16 17.88
N ALA A 221 0.77 13.73 18.77
CA ALA A 221 0.31 14.26 20.06
C ALA A 221 -0.88 15.21 19.87
#